data_AF-A0A401Z3V4-F1
#
_entry.id   AF-A0A401Z3V4-F1
#
_cell.length_a   1.000
_cell.length_b   1.000
_cell.length_c   1.000
_cell.angle_alpha   90.00
_cell.angle_beta   90.00
_cell.angle_gamma   90.00
#
_symmetry.space_group_name_H-M   'P 1'
#
loop_
_entity.id
_entity.type
_entity.pdbx_description
1 polymer ?
#
loop_
_entity_poly.entity_id
_entity_poly.type
_entity_poly.pdbx_seq_one_letter_code
_entity_poly.pdbx_strand_id
1 'polypeptide(L)'
;MTFTNTRGTDAFPDAQHAAMALADAFTERDRARFLTLTADERDAQLLARHELASYVDALWEEAKAAGLNPALDSAWKGVAGMRDLLSGLSTTAAFLLHEGLDDE
;
A
#
# COMPACT_ATOMS: atom_id res chain seq x y z
N MET A 1 32.65 16.69 4.42
CA MET A 1 31.39 17.35 4.04
C MET A 1 30.34 16.91 5.04
N THR A 2 30.03 17.77 6.01
CA THR A 2 29.08 17.47 7.09
C THR A 2 27.71 17.94 6.62
N PHE A 3 26.83 17.01 6.24
CA PHE A 3 25.44 17.34 5.96
C PHE A 3 24.74 17.59 7.29
N THR A 4 24.62 18.87 7.65
CA THR A 4 23.72 19.30 8.71
C THR A 4 22.30 19.01 8.24
N ASN A 5 21.75 17.90 8.74
CA ASN A 5 20.34 17.56 8.58
C ASN A 5 19.54 18.52 9.46
N THR A 6 19.21 19.69 8.91
CA THR A 6 18.24 20.60 9.49
C THR A 6 16.90 19.87 9.46
N ARG A 7 16.59 19.14 10.54
CA ARG A 7 15.28 18.55 10.80
C ARG A 7 14.24 19.68 10.81
N GLY A 8 13.71 19.99 9.63
CA GLY A 8 12.40 20.60 9.52
C GLY A 8 11.43 19.63 10.17
N THR A 9 10.82 20.07 11.26
CA THR A 9 9.67 19.41 11.90
C THR A 9 8.43 19.57 11.02
N ASP A 10 8.53 19.27 9.73
CA ASP A 10 7.36 18.99 8.92
C ASP A 10 6.93 17.60 9.33
N ALA A 11 6.10 17.55 10.37
CA ALA A 11 5.38 16.35 10.72
C ALA A 11 4.75 15.83 9.43
N PHE A 12 5.29 14.73 8.90
CA PHE A 12 4.70 14.06 7.76
C PHE A 12 3.20 13.94 8.07
N PRO A 13 2.32 14.45 7.18
CA PRO A 13 0.89 14.52 7.45
C PRO A 13 0.40 13.13 7.82
N ASP A 14 -0.78 13.04 8.44
CA ASP A 14 -1.33 11.76 8.84
C ASP A 14 -1.46 10.82 7.63
N ALA A 15 -0.41 10.02 7.43
CA ALA A 15 -0.18 9.26 6.21
C ALA A 15 -1.15 8.10 6.12
N GLN A 16 -1.64 7.64 7.26
CA GLN A 16 -2.66 6.62 7.35
C GLN A 16 -4.00 7.17 6.87
N HIS A 17 -4.43 8.34 7.39
CA HIS A 17 -5.64 9.00 6.88
C HIS A 17 -5.52 9.38 5.39
N ALA A 18 -4.35 9.85 4.95
CA ALA A 18 -4.11 10.14 3.55
C ALA A 18 -4.13 8.88 2.66
N ALA A 19 -3.55 7.78 3.13
CA ALA A 19 -3.57 6.50 2.43
C ALA A 19 -4.98 5.93 2.30
N MET A 20 -5.79 6.01 3.37
CA MET A 20 -7.20 5.63 3.31
C MET A 20 -7.98 6.48 2.31
N ALA A 21 -7.82 7.81 2.36
CA ALA A 21 -8.48 8.71 1.40
C ALA A 21 -8.06 8.44 -0.05
N LEU A 22 -6.79 8.13 -0.28
CA LEU A 22 -6.28 7.72 -1.59
C LEU A 22 -6.85 6.38 -2.03
N ALA A 23 -6.88 5.38 -1.15
CA ALA A 23 -7.46 4.08 -1.43
C ALA A 23 -8.93 4.24 -1.84
N ASP A 24 -9.73 4.96 -1.05
CA ASP A 24 -11.15 5.20 -1.32
C ASP A 24 -11.36 5.90 -2.67
N ALA A 25 -10.61 6.96 -2.96
CA ALA A 25 -10.73 7.72 -4.21
C ALA A 25 -10.24 6.94 -5.45
N PHE A 26 -9.29 6.02 -5.27
CA PHE A 26 -8.69 5.24 -6.35
C PHE A 26 -9.45 3.94 -6.64
N THR A 27 -10.04 3.30 -5.63
CA THR A 27 -10.62 1.95 -5.69
C THR A 27 -11.63 1.79 -6.81
N GLU A 28 -12.54 2.75 -7.01
CA GLU A 28 -13.56 2.66 -8.07
C GLU A 28 -12.91 2.64 -9.47
N ARG A 29 -11.90 3.50 -9.70
CA ARG A 29 -11.18 3.57 -10.96
C ARG A 29 -10.29 2.35 -11.19
N ASP A 30 -9.63 1.87 -10.14
CA ASP A 30 -8.82 0.65 -10.18
C ASP A 30 -9.69 -0.55 -10.55
N ARG A 31 -10.82 -0.74 -9.86
CA ARG A 31 -11.80 -1.80 -10.16
C ARG A 31 -12.25 -1.74 -11.60
N ALA A 32 -12.69 -0.57 -12.07
CA ALA A 32 -13.16 -0.40 -13.44
C ALA A 32 -12.08 -0.78 -14.47
N ARG A 33 -10.82 -0.39 -14.24
CA ARG A 33 -9.72 -0.80 -15.11
C ARG A 33 -9.41 -2.29 -14.99
N PHE A 34 -9.35 -2.84 -13.78
CA PHE A 34 -9.02 -4.22 -13.49
C PHE A 34 -9.98 -5.20 -14.19
N LEU A 35 -11.28 -4.87 -14.20
CA LEU A 35 -12.30 -5.67 -14.88
C LEU A 35 -12.15 -5.70 -16.41
N THR A 36 -11.46 -4.72 -17.02
CA THR A 36 -11.17 -4.73 -18.47
C THR A 36 -9.92 -5.53 -18.85
N LEU A 37 -9.18 -6.04 -17.87
CA LEU A 37 -8.01 -6.89 -18.10
C LEU A 37 -8.43 -8.32 -18.44
N THR A 38 -7.60 -9.00 -19.21
CA THR A 38 -7.65 -10.46 -19.39
C THR A 38 -7.31 -11.20 -18.10
N ALA A 39 -7.61 -12.50 -18.02
CA ALA A 39 -7.28 -13.33 -16.84
C ALA A 39 -5.78 -13.26 -16.49
N ASP A 40 -4.90 -13.52 -17.47
CA ASP A 40 -3.44 -13.47 -17.28
C ASP A 40 -2.96 -12.09 -16.80
N GLU A 41 -3.56 -11.00 -17.32
CA GLU A 41 -3.24 -9.65 -16.87
C GLU A 41 -3.73 -9.37 -15.45
N ARG A 42 -4.90 -9.89 -15.04
CA ARG A 42 -5.40 -9.76 -13.66
C ARG A 42 -4.50 -10.51 -12.68
N ASP A 43 -4.07 -11.71 -13.02
CA ASP A 43 -3.12 -12.48 -12.20
C ASP A 43 -1.78 -11.77 -12.08
N ALA A 44 -1.23 -11.25 -13.18
CA ALA A 44 -0.01 -10.45 -13.16
C ALA A 44 -0.15 -9.18 -12.28
N GLN A 45 -1.31 -8.55 -12.33
CA GLN A 45 -1.64 -7.36 -11.53
C GLN A 45 -1.80 -7.70 -10.04
N LEU A 46 -2.38 -8.85 -9.70
CA LEU A 46 -2.46 -9.33 -8.32
C LEU A 46 -1.06 -9.65 -7.78
N LEU A 47 -0.23 -10.37 -8.55
CA LEU A 47 1.15 -10.69 -8.17
C LEU A 47 1.97 -9.41 -7.92
N ALA A 48 1.89 -8.43 -8.82
CA ALA A 48 2.62 -7.17 -8.67
C ALA A 48 2.21 -6.39 -7.41
N ARG A 49 0.91 -6.39 -7.06
CA ARG A 49 0.41 -5.79 -5.82
C ARG A 49 0.96 -6.52 -4.59
N HIS A 50 0.99 -7.85 -4.61
CA HIS A 50 1.56 -8.66 -3.54
C HIS A 50 3.06 -8.42 -3.36
N GLU A 51 3.86 -8.44 -4.43
CA GLU A 51 5.31 -8.20 -4.35
C GLU A 51 5.62 -6.85 -3.71
N LEU A 52 4.89 -5.79 -4.11
CA LEU A 52 5.08 -4.46 -3.54
C LEU A 52 4.60 -4.40 -2.08
N ALA A 53 3.47 -5.05 -1.75
CA ALA A 53 2.98 -5.14 -0.37
C ALA A 53 4.00 -5.86 0.54
N SER A 54 4.56 -6.98 0.08
CA SER A 54 5.61 -7.73 0.78
C SER A 54 6.87 -6.90 1.00
N TYR A 55 7.30 -6.13 0.00
CA TYR A 55 8.44 -5.23 0.15
C TYR A 55 8.19 -4.16 1.23
N VAL A 56 7.01 -3.54 1.24
CA VAL A 56 6.65 -2.53 2.25
C VAL A 56 6.49 -3.15 3.64
N ASP A 57 5.95 -4.37 3.74
CA ASP A 57 5.85 -5.11 5.00
C ASP A 57 7.23 -5.45 5.58
N ALA A 58 8.22 -5.77 4.73
CA ALA A 58 9.59 -5.98 5.17
C ALA A 58 10.20 -4.71 5.79
N LEU A 59 9.97 -3.53 5.21
CA LEU A 59 10.41 -2.24 5.80
C LEU A 59 9.73 -1.98 7.14
N TRP A 60 8.44 -2.32 7.25
CA TRP A 60 7.69 -2.21 8.49
C TRP A 60 8.26 -3.13 9.58
N GLU A 61 8.59 -4.37 9.25
CA GLU A 61 9.17 -5.32 10.19
C GLU A 61 10.62 -4.96 10.57
N GLU A 62 11.40 -4.37 9.66
CA GLU A 62 12.74 -3.81 9.96
C GLU A 62 12.66 -2.75 11.07
N ALA A 63 11.72 -1.82 10.97
CA ALA A 63 11.50 -0.79 11.99
C ALA A 63 11.09 -1.39 13.34
N LYS A 64 10.19 -2.39 13.33
CA LYS A 64 9.81 -3.11 14.55
C LYS A 64 10.98 -3.85 15.18
N ALA A 65 11.82 -4.49 14.37
CA ALA A 65 13.02 -5.18 14.84
C ALA A 65 14.03 -4.21 15.49
N ALA A 66 14.05 -2.95 15.04
CA ALA A 66 14.82 -1.87 15.66
C ALA A 66 14.17 -1.28 16.94
N GLY A 67 13.04 -1.84 17.40
CA GLY A 67 12.32 -1.37 18.59
C GLY A 67 11.47 -0.13 18.36
N LEU A 68 11.24 0.27 17.11
CA LEU A 68 10.40 1.41 16.76
C LEU A 68 8.93 0.99 16.61
N ASN A 69 8.03 1.96 16.74
CA ASN A 69 6.63 1.78 16.39
C ASN A 69 6.34 2.55 15.08
N PRO A 70 6.30 1.87 13.92
CA PRO A 70 6.26 2.56 12.64
C PRO A 70 4.92 3.28 12.39
N ALA A 71 3.85 2.94 13.11
CA ALA A 71 2.58 3.67 13.06
C ALA A 71 2.64 5.01 13.83
N LEU A 72 3.51 5.13 14.84
CA LEU A 72 3.59 6.33 15.68
C LEU A 72 4.81 7.21 15.35
N ASP A 73 5.89 6.60 14.85
CA ASP A 73 7.12 7.30 14.52
C ASP A 73 6.98 8.08 13.20
N SER A 74 7.22 9.39 13.26
CA SER A 74 7.08 10.28 12.10
C SER A 74 8.00 9.92 10.94
N ALA A 75 9.14 9.29 11.19
CA ALA A 75 10.05 8.83 10.15
C ALA A 75 9.49 7.64 9.35
N TRP A 76 8.53 6.90 9.93
CA TRP A 76 7.98 5.67 9.38
C TRP A 76 6.50 5.75 8.97
N LYS A 77 5.83 6.88 9.25
CA LYS A 77 4.43 7.11 8.85
C LYS A 77 4.16 6.85 7.37
N GLY A 78 5.12 7.18 6.48
CA GLY A 78 5.00 6.87 5.06
C GLY A 78 4.92 5.37 4.76
N VAL A 79 5.70 4.55 5.48
CA VAL A 79 5.65 3.08 5.38
C VAL A 79 4.31 2.55 5.89
N ALA A 80 3.82 3.08 7.01
CA ALA A 80 2.51 2.72 7.54
C ALA A 80 1.37 3.00 6.54
N GLY A 81 1.34 4.21 5.95
CA GLY A 81 0.33 4.57 4.95
C GLY A 81 0.42 3.72 3.68
N MET A 82 1.63 3.45 3.17
CA MET A 82 1.82 2.59 2.00
C MET A 82 1.35 1.15 2.26
N ARG A 83 1.61 0.63 3.47
CA ARG A 83 1.18 -0.71 3.86
C ARG A 83 -0.35 -0.82 3.85
N ASP A 84 -1.04 0.15 4.42
CA ASP A 84 -2.50 0.18 4.46
C ASP A 84 -3.11 0.30 3.05
N LEU A 85 -2.55 1.20 2.21
CA LEU A 85 -2.98 1.37 0.82
C LEU A 85 -2.83 0.07 0.02
N LEU A 86 -1.65 -0.56 0.07
CA LEU A 86 -1.36 -1.78 -0.69
C LEU A 86 -2.16 -2.97 -0.19
N SER A 87 -2.42 -3.08 1.11
CA SER A 87 -3.32 -4.08 1.66
C SER A 87 -4.72 -3.92 1.08
N GLY A 88 -5.26 -2.70 1.06
CA GLY A 88 -6.58 -2.41 0.48
C GLY A 88 -6.68 -2.82 -0.99
N LEU A 89 -5.72 -2.38 -1.81
CA LEU A 89 -5.70 -2.69 -3.26
C LEU A 89 -5.53 -4.18 -3.54
N SER A 90 -4.71 -4.88 -2.76
CA SER A 90 -4.51 -6.33 -2.90
C SER A 90 -5.77 -7.10 -2.53
N THR A 91 -6.45 -6.71 -1.44
CA THR A 91 -7.73 -7.31 -1.04
C THR A 91 -8.81 -7.10 -2.10
N THR A 92 -8.92 -5.89 -2.67
CA THR A 92 -9.87 -5.64 -3.75
C THR A 92 -9.57 -6.47 -5.00
N ALA A 93 -8.30 -6.54 -5.44
CA ALA A 93 -7.93 -7.34 -6.60
C ALA A 93 -8.22 -8.84 -6.41
N ALA A 94 -7.89 -9.39 -5.23
CA ALA A 94 -8.17 -10.78 -4.90
C ALA A 94 -9.68 -11.08 -4.87
N PHE A 95 -10.48 -10.17 -4.30
CA PHE A 95 -11.94 -10.29 -4.30
C PHE A 95 -12.52 -10.32 -5.72
N LEU A 96 -12.07 -9.44 -6.61
CA LEU A 96 -12.53 -9.38 -8.00
C LEU A 96 -12.13 -10.61 -8.82
N LEU A 97 -11.00 -11.23 -8.52
CA LEU A 97 -10.60 -12.49 -9.13
C LEU A 97 -11.52 -13.64 -8.70
N HIS A 98 -11.93 -13.68 -7.42
CA HIS A 98 -12.86 -14.71 -6.94
C HIS A 98 -14.29 -14.49 -7.45
N GLU A 99 -14.84 -13.27 -7.42
CA GLU A 99 -16.19 -13.00 -7.95
C GLU A 99 -16.27 -13.23 -9.48
N GLY A 100 -15.21 -12.91 -10.23
CA GLY A 100 -15.20 -13.06 -11.68
C GLY A 100 -15.12 -14.52 -12.18
N LEU A 101 -14.97 -15.49 -11.27
CA LEU A 101 -14.91 -16.92 -11.58
C LEU A 101 -16.24 -17.65 -11.32
N ASP A 102 -17.21 -17.00 -10.67
CA ASP A 102 -18.53 -17.57 -10.37
C ASP A 102 -19.57 -17.32 -11.49
N ASP A 103 -19.20 -16.54 -12.52
CA ASP A 103 -20.07 -16.13 -13.64
C ASP A 103 -19.74 -16.85 -14.99
N GLU A 104 -18.87 -17.86 -15.01
CA GLU A 104 -18.61 -18.78 -16.16
C GLU A 104 -19.15 -20.19 -15.94
#